data_AF-A0A7J6V3G8-F1
#
_entry.id   AF-A0A7J6V3G8-F1
#
_cell.length_a   1.000
_cell.length_b   1.000
_cell.length_c   1.000
_cell.angle_alpha   90.00
_cell.angle_beta   90.00
_cell.angle_gamma   90.00
#
_symmetry.space_group_name_H-M   'P 1'
#
loop_
_entity.id
_entity.type
_entity.pdbx_description
1 polymer ?
#
loop_
_entity_poly.entity_id
_entity_poly.type
_entity_poly.pdbx_seq_one_letter_code
_entity_poly.pdbx_strand_id
1 'polypeptide(L)'
;MVKIAKNKSSTSSSNSRKKKGESTAVTEKKGKKKQSLANNITEEELNLVDYYLRNKNLCNSVDHCPIEEVDVYANHPQALAEKHPSTAEIWYFFTSSRPHEIQAGIDIQGQWVICEKIDVFNQGEKVGVKQLLEYCEGDHKSKYKIIEYQLYPAPENSGE
;
A
#
# COMPACT_ATOMS: atom_id res chain seq x y z
N MET A 1 -7.99 5.67 1.99
CA MET A 1 -8.13 5.38 0.54
C MET A 1 -7.00 4.44 0.16
N VAL A 2 -7.21 3.54 -0.79
CA VAL A 2 -6.21 2.57 -1.22
C VAL A 2 -6.09 2.56 -2.74
N LYS A 3 -4.86 2.39 -3.22
CA LYS A 3 -4.52 2.05 -4.60
C LYS A 3 -4.09 0.60 -4.64
N ILE A 4 -4.80 -0.25 -5.37
CA ILE A 4 -4.41 -1.64 -5.61
C ILE A 4 -3.72 -1.71 -6.96
N ALA A 5 -2.58 -2.40 -7.03
CA ALA A 5 -1.89 -2.71 -8.26
C ALA A 5 -1.62 -4.21 -8.36
N LYS A 6 -1.82 -4.76 -9.55
CA LYS A 6 -1.44 -6.13 -9.88
C LYS A 6 -0.21 -6.10 -10.76
N ASN A 7 0.91 -6.58 -10.24
CA ASN A 7 2.15 -6.66 -11.01
C ASN A 7 2.11 -7.86 -11.95
N LYS A 8 2.77 -7.73 -13.11
CA LYS A 8 3.06 -8.91 -13.93
C LYS A 8 4.03 -9.80 -13.15
N SER A 9 3.68 -11.07 -13.01
CA SER A 9 4.55 -12.07 -12.38
C SER A 9 5.86 -12.14 -13.15
N SER A 10 6.95 -11.75 -12.50
CA SER A 10 8.30 -12.01 -13.00
C SER A 10 8.49 -13.53 -13.02
N THR A 11 8.45 -14.14 -14.20
CA THR A 11 8.91 -15.53 -14.38
C THR A 11 10.42 -15.57 -14.15
N SER A 12 10.84 -15.70 -12.89
CA SER A 12 12.23 -16.00 -12.54
C SER A 12 12.45 -17.49 -12.74
N SER A 13 12.94 -17.85 -13.93
CA SER A 13 13.51 -19.17 -14.21
C SER A 13 14.68 -19.41 -13.25
N SER A 14 14.46 -20.27 -12.26
CA SER A 14 15.44 -20.62 -11.26
C SER A 14 16.46 -21.59 -11.87
N ASN A 15 17.66 -21.08 -12.19
CA ASN A 15 18.79 -21.93 -12.57
C ASN A 15 19.61 -22.26 -11.32
N SER A 16 19.43 -23.47 -10.81
CA SER A 16 20.13 -24.03 -9.65
C SER A 16 21.57 -24.42 -9.99
N ARG A 17 22.59 -23.87 -9.30
CA ARG A 17 23.93 -24.48 -9.19
C ARG A 17 24.67 -24.12 -7.88
N LYS A 18 24.83 -25.16 -7.06
CA LYS A 18 25.93 -25.52 -6.11
C LYS A 18 26.61 -24.43 -5.25
N LYS A 19 26.46 -24.60 -3.92
CA LYS A 19 27.34 -24.11 -2.85
C LYS A 19 28.63 -24.96 -2.73
N LYS A 20 29.77 -24.31 -2.49
CA LYS A 20 30.83 -24.73 -1.54
C LYS A 20 31.85 -23.58 -1.37
N GLY A 21 32.25 -23.25 -0.15
CA GLY A 21 33.42 -22.40 0.10
C GLY A 21 33.29 -21.46 1.30
N GLU A 22 33.85 -21.89 2.41
CA GLU A 22 34.10 -21.21 3.68
C GLU A 22 35.20 -20.14 3.55
N SER A 23 35.12 -19.01 4.27
CA SER A 23 36.18 -18.48 5.15
C SER A 23 35.95 -17.00 5.54
N THR A 24 36.53 -16.66 6.68
CA THR A 24 36.41 -15.51 7.57
C THR A 24 37.00 -14.19 7.04
N ALA A 25 36.46 -13.05 7.50
CA ALA A 25 37.23 -11.85 7.88
C ALA A 25 36.31 -10.76 8.48
N VAL A 26 36.65 -10.34 9.71
CA VAL A 26 36.19 -9.12 10.37
C VAL A 26 37.00 -7.94 9.83
N THR A 27 36.36 -6.84 9.41
CA THR A 27 36.90 -5.49 9.64
C THR A 27 35.88 -4.39 9.39
N GLU A 28 36.13 -3.28 10.08
CA GLU A 28 35.28 -2.16 10.43
C GLU A 28 34.71 -1.28 9.30
N LYS A 29 33.57 -0.68 9.68
CA LYS A 29 33.14 0.71 9.43
C LYS A 29 33.36 1.27 8.02
N LYS A 30 32.24 1.40 7.31
CA LYS A 30 31.90 2.66 6.63
C LYS A 30 30.41 2.90 6.79
N GLY A 31 30.07 3.81 7.69
CA GLY A 31 28.75 4.43 7.74
C GLY A 31 28.49 5.08 6.39
N LYS A 32 27.71 4.40 5.55
CA LYS A 32 27.11 5.01 4.37
C LYS A 32 25.92 5.84 4.84
N LYS A 33 26.18 7.09 5.23
CA LYS A 33 25.23 8.16 4.98
C LYS A 33 25.10 8.27 3.46
N LYS A 34 24.09 7.60 2.91
CA LYS A 34 23.49 7.92 1.62
C LYS A 34 22.01 8.10 1.91
N GLN A 35 21.68 9.33 2.27
CA GLN A 35 21.11 10.32 1.35
C GLN A 35 19.62 10.26 1.62
N SER A 36 19.16 11.17 2.48
CA SER A 36 17.73 11.41 2.65
C SER A 36 17.18 11.64 1.26
N LEU A 37 16.51 10.62 0.70
CA LEU A 37 15.56 10.86 -0.36
C LEU A 37 14.57 11.82 0.27
N ALA A 38 14.66 13.10 -0.09
CA ALA A 38 13.48 13.94 -0.05
C ALA A 38 12.44 13.15 -0.83
N ASN A 39 11.44 12.64 -0.12
CA ASN A 39 10.34 11.88 -0.69
C ASN A 39 9.59 12.85 -1.61
N ASN A 40 10.02 12.93 -2.87
CA ASN A 40 9.30 13.65 -3.91
C ASN A 40 8.00 12.88 -4.11
N ILE A 41 6.97 13.31 -3.41
CA ILE A 41 5.60 12.90 -3.66
C ILE A 41 5.26 13.26 -5.11
N THR A 42 4.61 12.35 -5.84
CA THR A 42 4.14 12.69 -7.19
C THR A 42 2.90 13.60 -7.10
N GLU A 43 2.65 14.39 -8.13
CA GLU A 43 1.43 15.20 -8.22
C GLU A 43 0.16 14.34 -8.11
N GLU A 44 0.21 13.11 -8.64
CA GLU A 44 -0.85 12.10 -8.47
C GLU A 44 -1.07 11.77 -6.98
N GLU A 45 -0.01 11.47 -6.24
CA GLU A 45 -0.10 11.14 -4.82
C GLU A 45 -0.59 12.33 -3.98
N LEU A 46 -0.21 13.56 -4.36
CA LEU A 46 -0.71 14.76 -3.71
C LEU A 46 -2.21 14.95 -3.97
N ASN A 47 -2.67 14.78 -5.22
CA ASN A 47 -4.10 14.83 -5.54
C ASN A 47 -4.90 13.74 -4.81
N LEU A 48 -4.34 12.54 -4.68
CA LEU A 48 -4.97 11.45 -3.94
C LEU A 48 -5.17 11.78 -2.44
N VAL A 49 -4.16 12.36 -1.79
CA VAL A 49 -4.22 12.69 -0.36
C VAL A 49 -4.96 14.01 -0.11
N ASP A 50 -4.61 15.08 -0.80
CA ASP A 50 -5.09 16.42 -0.51
C ASP A 50 -6.44 16.73 -1.15
N TYR A 51 -6.72 16.22 -2.35
CA TYR A 51 -8.00 16.48 -3.02
C TYR A 51 -9.03 15.40 -2.68
N TYR A 52 -8.78 14.13 -3.05
CA TYR A 52 -9.80 13.08 -2.91
C TYR A 52 -10.11 12.73 -1.45
N LEU A 53 -9.07 12.49 -0.64
CA LEU A 53 -9.27 12.10 0.76
C LEU A 53 -9.81 13.25 1.62
N ARG A 54 -9.32 14.47 1.44
CA ARG A 54 -9.80 15.63 2.20
C ARG A 54 -11.24 15.99 1.80
N ASN A 55 -11.56 16.03 0.51
CA ASN A 55 -12.91 16.35 0.05
C ASN A 55 -13.92 15.28 0.42
N LYS A 56 -13.54 13.99 0.45
CA LYS A 56 -14.42 12.95 0.98
C LYS A 56 -14.83 13.20 2.44
N ASN A 57 -13.89 13.65 3.28
CA ASN A 57 -14.19 13.93 4.69
C ASN A 57 -14.97 15.23 4.90
N LEU A 58 -14.85 16.19 3.97
CA LEU A 58 -15.53 17.50 4.07
C LEU A 58 -16.87 17.55 3.34
N CYS A 59 -17.12 16.65 2.39
CA CYS A 59 -18.26 16.72 1.48
C CYS A 59 -18.97 15.37 1.41
N ASN A 60 -20.14 15.27 2.05
CA ASN A 60 -21.06 14.13 1.90
C ASN A 60 -21.65 14.00 0.48
N SER A 61 -21.36 14.96 -0.41
CA SER A 61 -21.81 14.97 -1.80
C SER A 61 -20.68 15.40 -2.73
N VAL A 62 -19.65 14.56 -2.88
CA VAL A 62 -18.86 14.65 -4.11
C VAL A 62 -19.69 13.99 -5.20
N ASP A 63 -20.61 14.76 -5.80
CA ASP A 63 -21.54 14.31 -6.86
C ASP A 63 -20.82 13.66 -8.06
N HIS A 64 -19.49 13.74 -8.12
CA HIS A 64 -18.65 13.18 -9.17
C HIS A 64 -17.35 12.53 -8.65
N CYS A 65 -17.37 11.80 -7.52
CA CYS A 65 -16.21 10.98 -7.16
C CYS A 65 -16.29 9.61 -7.85
N PRO A 66 -15.40 9.28 -8.80
CA PRO A 66 -15.40 7.97 -9.47
C PRO A 66 -14.84 6.84 -8.61
N ILE A 67 -14.40 7.13 -7.38
CA ILE A 67 -13.77 6.16 -6.48
C ILE A 67 -14.84 5.52 -5.61
N GLU A 68 -15.03 4.21 -5.77
CA GLU A 68 -16.02 3.43 -5.05
C GLU A 68 -15.59 3.14 -3.60
N GLU A 69 -16.58 2.98 -2.71
CA GLU A 69 -16.36 2.43 -1.37
C GLU A 69 -16.40 0.90 -1.40
N VAL A 70 -15.30 0.27 -0.99
CA VAL A 70 -15.13 -1.19 -0.95
C VAL A 70 -14.35 -1.58 0.29
N ASP A 71 -14.81 -2.61 1.01
CA ASP A 71 -14.02 -3.22 2.07
C ASP A 71 -12.90 -4.07 1.46
N VAL A 72 -11.74 -3.46 1.27
CA VAL A 72 -10.61 -4.11 0.60
C VAL A 72 -9.99 -5.21 1.46
N TYR A 73 -10.09 -5.11 2.78
CA TYR A 73 -9.45 -6.06 3.69
C TYR A 73 -10.28 -7.33 3.91
N ALA A 74 -11.60 -7.26 3.71
CA ALA A 74 -12.48 -8.42 3.76
C ALA A 74 -12.48 -9.28 2.48
N ASN A 75 -11.81 -8.85 1.40
CA ASN A 75 -11.88 -9.51 0.10
C ASN A 75 -10.52 -10.00 -0.40
N HIS A 76 -10.51 -11.13 -1.09
CA HIS A 76 -9.34 -11.60 -1.83
C HIS A 76 -9.01 -10.62 -2.97
N PRO A 77 -7.74 -10.21 -3.20
CA PRO A 77 -7.41 -9.22 -4.22
C PRO A 77 -7.77 -9.66 -5.65
N GLN A 78 -7.72 -10.97 -5.92
CA GLN A 78 -8.19 -11.48 -7.21
C GLN A 78 -9.70 -11.31 -7.40
N ALA A 79 -10.52 -11.59 -6.37
CA ALA A 79 -11.96 -11.40 -6.44
C ALA A 79 -12.32 -9.91 -6.63
N LEU A 80 -11.57 -9.00 -5.99
CA LEU A 80 -11.69 -7.56 -6.22
C LEU A 80 -11.39 -7.17 -7.68
N ALA A 81 -10.30 -7.70 -8.24
CA ALA A 81 -9.92 -7.42 -9.63
C ALA A 81 -10.92 -7.96 -10.66
N GLU A 82 -11.56 -9.09 -10.37
CA GLU A 82 -12.60 -9.68 -11.22
C GLU A 82 -13.91 -8.90 -11.14
N LYS A 83 -14.29 -8.44 -9.94
CA LYS A 83 -15.52 -7.67 -9.72
C LYS A 83 -15.44 -6.25 -10.28
N HIS A 84 -14.26 -5.64 -10.23
CA HIS A 84 -14.02 -4.29 -10.72
C HIS A 84 -13.02 -4.36 -11.88
N PRO A 85 -13.42 -4.62 -13.13
CA PRO A 85 -12.46 -4.76 -14.22
C PRO A 85 -11.74 -3.44 -14.53
N SER A 86 -10.41 -3.48 -14.63
CA SER A 86 -9.56 -2.33 -15.00
C SER A 86 -8.57 -2.72 -16.08
N THR A 87 -8.47 -1.92 -17.14
CA THR A 87 -7.51 -2.12 -18.25
C THR A 87 -6.08 -1.80 -17.84
N ALA A 88 -5.89 -0.95 -16.82
CA ALA A 88 -4.60 -0.53 -16.31
C ALA A 88 -4.01 -1.50 -15.27
N GLU A 89 -4.77 -2.52 -14.83
CA GLU A 89 -4.43 -3.36 -13.67
C GLU A 89 -4.17 -2.55 -12.38
N ILE A 90 -4.79 -1.37 -12.29
CA ILE A 90 -4.76 -0.45 -11.15
C ILE A 90 -6.20 -0.12 -10.77
N TRP A 91 -6.46 -0.11 -9.46
CA TRP A 91 -7.76 0.21 -8.88
C TRP A 91 -7.59 1.20 -7.74
N TYR A 92 -8.57 2.10 -7.59
CA TYR A 92 -8.63 3.05 -6.48
C TYR A 92 -9.94 2.81 -5.73
N PHE A 93 -9.84 2.63 -4.42
CA PHE A 93 -11.01 2.44 -3.56
C PHE A 93 -10.92 3.31 -2.32
N PHE A 94 -12.06 3.78 -1.87
CA PHE A 94 -12.20 4.13 -0.48
C PHE A 94 -12.49 2.87 0.33
N THR A 95 -11.83 2.69 1.45
CA THR A 95 -12.05 1.59 2.38
C THR A 95 -12.05 2.16 3.78
N SER A 96 -12.80 1.54 4.68
CA SER A 96 -12.66 1.76 6.11
C SER A 96 -11.22 1.46 6.55
N SER A 97 -10.78 2.12 7.62
CA SER A 97 -9.50 1.86 8.25
C SER A 97 -9.34 0.37 8.54
N ARG A 98 -8.11 -0.15 8.38
CA ARG A 98 -7.80 -1.55 8.68
C ARG A 98 -8.38 -1.96 10.03
N PRO A 99 -9.00 -3.14 10.13
CA PRO A 99 -9.29 -3.73 11.43
C PRO A 99 -7.99 -3.80 12.24
N HIS A 100 -8.05 -3.41 13.52
CA HIS A 100 -6.88 -3.31 14.40
C HIS A 100 -6.16 -4.65 14.59
N GLU A 101 -6.86 -5.73 14.36
CA GLU A 101 -6.30 -7.05 14.18
C GLU A 101 -6.26 -7.33 12.69
N ILE A 102 -5.08 -7.71 12.18
CA ILE A 102 -4.99 -8.53 10.96
C ILE A 102 -5.70 -9.83 11.33
N GLN A 103 -7.03 -9.81 11.31
CA GLN A 103 -7.81 -11.02 11.45
C GLN A 103 -7.49 -11.79 10.18
N ALA A 104 -6.84 -12.93 10.36
CA ALA A 104 -6.90 -13.99 9.38
C ALA A 104 -8.39 -14.23 9.17
N GLY A 105 -8.97 -13.61 8.14
CA GLY A 105 -10.37 -13.81 7.83
C GLY A 105 -10.55 -15.30 7.66
N ILE A 106 -11.61 -15.82 8.29
CA ILE A 106 -11.85 -17.24 8.53
C ILE A 106 -11.97 -18.06 7.22
N ASP A 107 -11.90 -17.40 6.06
CA ASP A 107 -11.94 -17.99 4.72
C ASP A 107 -10.99 -17.31 3.70
N ILE A 108 -10.06 -16.47 4.15
CA ILE A 108 -9.14 -15.74 3.26
C ILE A 108 -7.82 -16.49 3.20
N GLN A 109 -7.49 -17.06 2.04
CA GLN A 109 -6.28 -17.88 1.78
C GLN A 109 -4.95 -17.12 1.96
N GLY A 110 -4.99 -15.86 2.40
CA GLY A 110 -3.83 -15.00 2.56
C GLY A 110 -4.10 -13.77 3.44
N GLN A 111 -3.07 -12.96 3.60
CA GLN A 111 -3.06 -11.79 4.48
C GLN A 111 -2.30 -10.62 3.83
N TRP A 112 -2.72 -9.40 4.15
CA TRP A 112 -2.00 -8.18 3.77
C TRP A 112 -0.90 -7.87 4.78
N VAL A 113 0.35 -7.88 4.33
CA VAL A 113 1.52 -7.63 5.18
C VAL A 113 2.08 -6.24 4.89
N ILE A 114 2.27 -5.44 5.94
CA ILE A 114 2.89 -4.11 5.85
C ILE A 114 4.37 -4.26 5.50
N CYS A 115 4.79 -3.63 4.41
CA CYS A 115 6.17 -3.64 3.96
C CYS A 115 6.87 -2.31 4.23
N GLU A 116 6.18 -1.19 3.98
CA GLU A 116 6.77 0.14 4.10
C GLU A 116 5.74 1.15 4.58
N LYS A 117 6.20 2.15 5.34
CA LYS A 117 5.40 3.30 5.79
C LYS A 117 6.20 4.57 5.53
N ILE A 118 5.63 5.49 4.79
CA ILE A 118 6.28 6.72 4.35
C ILE A 118 5.39 7.91 4.71
N ASP A 119 5.95 8.90 5.38
CA ASP A 119 5.28 10.16 5.63
C ASP A 119 5.18 10.99 4.36
N VAL A 120 4.00 11.58 4.15
CA VAL A 120 3.68 12.41 2.98
C VAL A 120 3.68 13.88 3.40
N PHE A 121 4.46 14.68 2.68
CA PHE A 121 4.61 16.11 2.92
C PHE A 121 4.11 16.93 1.74
N ASN A 122 3.46 18.06 2.01
CA ASN A 122 3.12 19.11 1.05
C ASN A 122 3.71 20.44 1.55
N GLN A 123 4.51 21.12 0.73
CA GLN A 123 5.16 22.39 1.09
C GLN A 123 5.92 22.38 2.45
N GLY A 124 6.44 21.22 2.85
CA GLY A 124 7.17 21.04 4.12
C GLY A 124 6.29 20.63 5.31
N GLU A 125 4.98 20.62 5.15
CA GLU A 125 4.03 20.18 6.18
C GLU A 125 3.60 18.74 5.94
N LYS A 126 3.48 17.95 7.01
CA LYS A 126 2.99 16.58 6.92
C LYS A 126 1.48 16.61 6.69
N VAL A 127 1.03 16.09 5.56
CA VAL A 127 -0.41 16.04 5.19
C VAL A 127 -0.97 14.62 5.21
N GLY A 128 -0.11 13.61 5.30
CA GLY A 128 -0.56 12.22 5.34
C GLY A 128 0.53 11.20 5.55
N VAL A 129 0.13 9.95 5.36
CA VAL A 129 0.99 8.78 5.36
C VAL A 129 0.58 7.89 4.18
N LYS A 130 1.57 7.35 3.47
CA LYS A 130 1.36 6.24 2.53
C LYS A 130 2.00 4.96 3.05
N GLN A 131 1.31 3.83 2.92
CA GLN A 131 1.77 2.52 3.38
C GLN A 131 1.69 1.51 2.25
N LEU A 132 2.79 0.81 2.01
CA LEU A 132 2.84 -0.30 1.08
C LEU A 132 2.50 -1.60 1.81
N LEU A 133 1.51 -2.31 1.30
CA LEU A 133 1.16 -3.65 1.74
C LEU A 133 1.28 -4.64 0.57
N GLU A 134 1.72 -5.85 0.87
CA GLU A 134 1.77 -6.96 -0.08
C GLU A 134 0.85 -8.06 0.39
N TYR A 135 0.08 -8.66 -0.53
CA TYR A 135 -0.76 -9.80 -0.18
C TYR A 135 0.05 -11.09 -0.25
N CYS A 136 0.02 -11.87 0.83
CA CYS A 136 0.76 -13.13 0.96
C CYS A 136 -0.22 -14.29 1.17
N GLU A 137 -0.05 -15.38 0.41
CA GLU A 137 -0.76 -16.64 0.59
C GLU A 137 0.23 -17.66 1.18
N GLY A 138 0.08 -17.97 2.48
CA GLY A 138 1.11 -18.69 3.24
C GLY A 138 2.46 -17.95 3.20
N ASP A 139 3.50 -18.65 2.76
CA ASP A 139 4.87 -18.09 2.64
C ASP A 139 5.14 -17.42 1.27
N HIS A 140 4.14 -17.37 0.40
CA HIS A 140 4.30 -16.85 -0.95
C HIS A 140 3.74 -15.43 -1.08
N LYS A 141 4.59 -14.51 -1.52
CA LYS A 141 4.16 -13.18 -1.94
C LYS A 141 3.38 -13.28 -3.24
N SER A 142 2.17 -12.75 -3.26
CA SER A 142 1.38 -12.64 -4.48
C SER A 142 1.85 -11.46 -5.34
N LYS A 143 1.21 -11.31 -6.49
CA LYS A 143 1.41 -10.18 -7.41
C LYS A 143 0.66 -8.91 -7.00
N TYR A 144 -0.19 -8.97 -5.98
CA TYR A 144 -1.04 -7.87 -5.57
C TYR A 144 -0.39 -7.02 -4.49
N LYS A 145 -0.44 -5.71 -4.70
CA LYS A 145 0.07 -4.71 -3.76
C LYS A 145 -0.99 -3.65 -3.51
N ILE A 146 -1.01 -3.14 -2.28
CA ILE A 146 -1.80 -1.98 -1.89
C ILE A 146 -0.85 -0.84 -1.52
N ILE A 147 -1.17 0.36 -1.98
CA ILE A 147 -0.69 1.60 -1.37
C ILE A 147 -1.88 2.23 -0.65
N GLU A 148 -1.85 2.20 0.67
CA GLU A 148 -2.85 2.81 1.54
C GLU A 148 -2.44 4.25 1.84
N TYR A 149 -3.34 5.18 1.61
CA TYR A 149 -3.19 6.60 1.91
C TYR A 149 -4.12 6.99 3.06
N GLN A 150 -3.54 7.67 4.05
CA GLN A 150 -4.23 8.18 5.24
C GLN A 150 -3.88 9.66 5.44
N LEU A 151 -4.85 10.47 5.87
CA LEU A 151 -4.65 11.89 6.19
C LEU A 151 -3.90 12.06 7.51
N TYR A 152 -3.17 13.17 7.61
CA TYR A 152 -2.55 13.63 8.85
C TYR A 152 -2.87 15.13 9.09
N PRO A 153 -3.33 15.52 10.30
CA PRO A 153 -3.79 14.63 11.37
C PRO A 153 -4.96 13.77 10.88
N ALA A 154 -5.17 12.61 11.50
CA ALA A 154 -6.37 11.83 11.22
C ALA A 154 -7.58 12.73 11.51
N PRO A 155 -8.61 12.75 10.65
CA PRO A 155 -9.84 13.48 10.97
C PRO A 155 -10.30 12.97 12.33
N GLU A 156 -10.49 13.88 13.28
CA GLU A 156 -11.02 13.49 14.58
C GLU A 156 -12.36 12.81 14.31
N ASN A 157 -12.47 11.54 14.70
CA ASN A 157 -13.79 10.91 14.79
C ASN A 157 -14.55 11.80 15.77
N SER A 158 -15.39 12.70 15.27
CA SER A 158 -16.38 13.40 16.07
C SER A 158 -17.27 12.30 16.63
N GLY A 159 -16.92 11.84 17.84
CA GLY A 159 -17.72 10.92 18.60
C GLY A 159 -19.04 11.62 18.88
N GLU A 160 -20.09 11.14 18.23
CA GLU A 160 -21.47 11.24 18.68
C GLU A 160 -21.97 9.85 19.03
#